data_AF-A0A6J4MIG3-F1
#
_entry.id   AF-A0A6J4MIG3-F1
#
_cell.length_a   1.000
_cell.length_b   1.000
_cell.length_c   1.000
_cell.angle_alpha   90.00
_cell.angle_beta   90.00
_cell.angle_gamma   90.00
#
_symmetry.space_group_name_H-M   'P 1'
#
loop_
_entity.id
_entity.type
_entity.pdbx_description
1 polymer ?
#
loop_
_entity_poly.entity_id
_entity_poly.type
_entity_poly.pdbx_seq_one_letter_code
_entity_poly.pdbx_strand_id
1 'polypeptide(L)' 'TMRQVVRAAGEPAAEVRSVVVLFDYATQRPRPLPPDAREQLAPFMADAAG' A
#
# COMPACT_ATOMS: atom_id res chain seq x y z
N THR A 1 3.61 3.40 -1.95
CA THR A 1 3.24 3.89 -0.60
C THR A 1 1.74 4.10 -0.58
N MET A 2 1.04 3.54 0.40
CA MET A 2 -0.40 3.71 0.57
C MET A 2 -0.68 4.95 1.43
N ARG A 3 -1.65 5.77 1.01
CA ARG A 3 -2.16 6.91 1.78
C ARG A 3 -3.57 6.59 2.26
N GLN A 4 -3.85 6.81 3.53
CA GLN A 4 -5.17 6.59 4.11
C GLN A 4 -5.59 7.80 4.94
N VAL A 5 -6.87 8.12 4.89
CA VAL A 5 -7.50 9.11 5.77
C VAL A 5 -8.50 8.39 6.64
N VAL A 6 -8.27 8.41 7.95
CA VAL A 6 -9.20 7.85 8.94
C VAL A 6 -10.21 8.94 9.29
N ARG A 7 -11.51 8.61 9.27
CA ARG A 7 -12.59 9.55 9.59
C ARG A 7 -13.34 9.13 10.86
N ALA A 8 -13.72 10.11 11.67
CA ALA A 8 -14.60 9.94 12.83
C ALA A 8 -15.73 10.96 12.74
N ALA A 9 -16.98 10.53 12.91
CA ALA A 9 -18.16 11.37 12.70
C ALA A 9 -18.20 12.10 11.33
N GLY A 10 -17.63 11.48 10.28
CA GLY A 10 -17.56 12.06 8.94
C GLY A 10 -16.37 13.00 8.71
N GLU A 11 -15.71 13.45 9.78
CA GLU A 11 -14.58 14.37 9.73
C GLU A 11 -13.24 13.63 9.69
N PRO A 12 -12.20 14.15 9.00
CA PRO A 12 -10.85 13.59 9.06
C PRO A 12 -10.30 13.62 10.49
N ALA A 13 -9.92 12.46 11.00
CA ALA A 13 -9.36 12.29 12.34
C ALA A 13 -7.85 11.99 12.31
N ALA A 14 -7.36 11.33 11.26
CA ALA A 14 -5.93 11.07 11.06
C ALA A 14 -5.57 10.85 9.58
N GLU A 15 -4.32 11.11 9.23
CA GLU A 15 -3.71 10.71 7.97
C GLU A 15 -2.60 9.69 8.21
N VAL A 16 -2.54 8.65 7.39
CA VAL A 16 -1.56 7.57 7.50
C VAL A 16 -0.85 7.40 6.17
N ARG A 17 0.48 7.29 6.21
CA ARG A 17 1.32 6.90 5.09
C ARG A 17 2.01 5.59 5.42
N SER A 18 1.81 4.57 4.60
CA SER A 18 2.34 3.22 4.85
C SER A 18 3.16 2.72 3.66
N VAL A 19 4.31 2.13 3.96
CA VAL A 19 5.09 1.33 3.01
C VAL A 19 4.91 -0.12 3.39
N VAL A 20 4.35 -0.91 2.48
CA VAL A 20 4.10 -2.34 2.67
C VAL A 20 5.00 -3.11 1.72
N VAL A 21 5.66 -4.14 2.23
CA VAL A 21 6.52 -5.04 1.44
C VAL A 21 5.91 -6.43 1.44
N LEU A 22 6.00 -7.12 0.30
CA LEU A 22 5.72 -8.55 0.26
C LEU A 22 6.92 -9.27 0.87
N PHE A 23 6.68 -9.99 1.96
CA PHE A 23 7.74 -10.66 2.72
C PHE A 23 7.58 -12.17 2.65
N ASP A 24 8.66 -12.87 2.34
CA ASP A 24 8.77 -14.32 2.42
C ASP A 24 9.31 -14.72 3.80
N TYR A 25 8.46 -15.35 4.60
CA TYR A 25 8.80 -15.77 5.96
C TYR A 25 9.69 -17.01 6.02
N ALA A 26 9.66 -17.87 5.00
CA ALA A 26 10.50 -19.06 4.97
C ALA A 26 11.97 -18.66 4.78
N THR A 27 12.24 -17.67 3.93
CA THR A 27 13.58 -17.15 3.66
C THR A 27 13.93 -15.89 4.46
N GLN A 28 12.98 -15.36 5.24
CA GLN A 28 13.08 -14.11 5.99
C GLN A 28 13.55 -12.92 5.15
N ARG A 29 13.00 -12.77 3.94
CA ARG A 29 13.42 -11.74 2.98
C ARG A 29 12.22 -11.07 2.30
N PRO A 30 12.33 -9.77 1.97
CA PRO A 30 11.37 -9.16 1.07
C PRO A 30 11.52 -9.77 -0.32
N ARG A 31 10.40 -9.88 -1.05
CA ARG A 31 10.36 -10.32 -2.43
C ARG A 31 9.53 -9.37 -3.30
N PRO A 32 9.77 -9.35 -4.62
CA PRO A 32 8.92 -8.59 -5.53
C PRO A 32 7.47 -9.05 -5.47
N LEU A 33 6.54 -8.10 -5.64
CA LEU A 33 5.13 -8.42 -5.91
C LEU A 33 5.04 -9.27 -7.20
N PRO A 34 4.29 -10.37 -7.20
CA PRO A 34 4.07 -11.14 -8.41
C PRO A 34 3.27 -10.33 -9.46
N PRO A 35 3.36 -10.68 -10.76
CA PRO A 35 2.83 -9.86 -11.85
C PRO A 35 1.32 -9.60 -11.77
N ASP A 36 0.54 -10.64 -11.45
CA ASP A 36 -0.91 -10.58 -11.26
C ASP A 36 -1.31 -9.61 -10.15
N ALA A 37 -0.64 -9.67 -9.00
CA ALA A 37 -0.89 -8.74 -7.89
C ALA A 37 -0.49 -7.31 -8.25
N ARG A 38 0.57 -7.12 -9.04
CA ARG A 38 0.98 -5.80 -9.54
C ARG A 38 -0.07 -5.21 -10.48
N GLU A 39 -0.63 -6.03 -11.38
CA GLU A 39 -1.69 -5.62 -12.31
C GLU A 39 -2.96 -5.21 -11.56
N GLN A 40 -3.35 -5.97 -10.54
CA GLN A 40 -4.52 -5.65 -9.70
C GLN A 40 -4.33 -4.36 -8.90
N LEU A 41 -3.10 -4.06 -8.47
CA LEU A 41 -2.77 -2.85 -7.71
C LEU A 41 -2.56 -1.62 -8.60
N ALA A 42 -2.24 -1.80 -9.88
CA ALA A 42 -1.90 -0.73 -10.81
C ALA A 42 -2.93 0.44 -10.83
N PRO A 43 -4.26 0.21 -10.82
CA PRO A 43 -5.24 1.29 -10.78
C PRO A 43 -5.16 2.19 -9.54
N PHE A 44 -4.63 1.67 -8.43
CA PHE A 44 -4.52 2.38 -7.15
C PHE A 44 -3.14 3.02 -6.92
N MET A 45 -2.19 2.82 -7.84
CA MET A 45 -0.81 3.31 -7.71
C MET A 45 -0.57 4.67 -8.40
N ALA A 46 -1.56 5.20 -9.12
CA ALA A 46 -1.41 6.36 -10.00
C ALA A 46 -1.02 7.68 -9.28
N ASP A 47 -1.22 7.79 -7.96
CA ASP A 47 -0.92 9.01 -7.19
C ASP A 47 0.49 9.05 -6.56
N ALA A 48 1.37 8.10 -6.90
CA ALA A 48 2.72 8.04 -6.32
C ALA A 48 3.80 8.80 -7.12
N ALA A 49 3.43 9.41 -8.26
CA ALA A 49 4.34 10.11 -9.18
C ALA A 49 4.19 11.65 -9.15
N GLY A 50 3.93 12.21 -7.97
CA GLY A 50 3.97 13.66 -7.71
C GLY A 50 5.18 14.04 -6.87
#